data_AF-A0A0P7J513-F1
#
_entry.id   AF-A0A0P7J513-F1
#
_cell.length_a   1.000
_cell.length_b   1.000
_cell.length_c   1.000
_cell.angle_alpha   90.00
_cell.angle_beta   90.00
_cell.angle_gamma   90.00
#
_symmetry.space_group_name_H-M   'P 1'
#
loop_
_entity.id
_entity.type
_entity.pdbx_description
1 polymer ?
#
loop_
_entity_poly.entity_id
_entity_poly.type
_entity_poly.pdbx_seq_one_letter_code
_entity_poly.pdbx_strand_id
1 'polypeptide(L)' 'MTLSELIEQWTGYLFQAANLVLIFAGFIGVLLVVVSMQRAYADTRDGRSPVRHYIAAGIAGAITVLGVIVGLISNLVVG' A
#
# COMPACT_ATOMS: atom_id res chain seq x y z
N MET A 1 -26.14 25.65 9.86
CA MET A 1 -25.15 24.58 10.00
C MET A 1 -25.10 24.20 11.46
N THR A 2 -25.53 22.98 11.79
CA THR A 2 -25.54 22.47 13.17
C THR A 2 -24.21 21.80 13.49
N LEU A 3 -23.92 21.58 14.77
CA LEU A 3 -22.68 20.94 15.21
C LEU A 3 -22.56 19.50 14.69
N SER A 4 -23.68 18.81 14.48
CA SER A 4 -23.72 17.45 13.92
C SER A 4 -23.34 17.43 12.44
N GLU A 5 -23.84 18.39 11.64
CA GLU A 5 -23.51 18.50 10.21
C GLU A 5 -22.02 18.78 9.99
N LEU A 6 -21.39 19.57 10.88
CA LEU A 6 -19.95 19.81 10.86
C LEU A 6 -19.16 18.53 11.14
N ILE A 7 -19.53 17.78 12.18
CA ILE A 7 -18.85 16.51 12.51
C ILE A 7 -18.94 15.54 11.34
N GLU A 8 -20.13 15.41 10.74
CA GLU A 8 -20.36 14.50 9.62
C GLU A 8 -19.49 14.84 8.38
N GLN A 9 -19.40 16.13 8.03
CA GLN A 9 -18.49 16.58 6.96
C GLN A 9 -17.01 16.32 7.27
N TRP A 10 -16.55 16.66 8.48
CA TRP A 10 -15.16 16.41 8.88
C TRP A 10 -14.81 14.92 8.87
N THR A 11 -15.74 14.06 9.31
CA THR A 11 -15.54 12.61 9.29
C THR A 11 -15.48 12.08 7.86
N GLY A 12 -16.33 12.59 6.96
CA GLY A 12 -16.28 12.28 5.54
C GLY A 12 -14.95 12.69 4.88
N TYR A 13 -14.44 13.88 5.18
CA TYR A 13 -13.14 14.34 4.68
C TYR A 13 -11.98 13.49 5.21
N LEU A 14 -12.02 13.08 6.48
CA LEU A 14 -11.02 12.18 7.06
C LEU A 14 -11.02 10.81 6.39
N PHE A 15 -12.20 10.26 6.08
CA PHE A 15 -12.31 9.00 5.33
C PHE A 15 -11.73 9.11 3.91
N GLN A 16 -12.00 10.20 3.19
CA GLN A 16 -11.40 10.43 1.88
C GLN A 16 -9.87 10.60 1.96
N ALA A 17 -9.38 11.35 2.93
CA ALA A 17 -7.95 11.53 3.15
C ALA A 17 -7.25 10.21 3.48
N ALA A 18 -7.86 9.37 4.34
CA ALA A 18 -7.34 8.04 4.66
C ALA A 18 -7.28 7.13 3.43
N ASN A 19 -8.31 7.15 2.58
CA ASN A 19 -8.32 6.40 1.33
C ASN A 19 -7.21 6.84 0.37
N LEU A 20 -6.96 8.14 0.24
CA LEU A 20 -5.85 8.65 -0.57
C LEU A 20 -4.50 8.16 -0.02
N VAL A 21 -4.28 8.21 1.30
CA VAL A 21 -3.06 7.71 1.92
C VAL A 21 -2.88 6.22 1.66
N LEU A 22 -3.94 5.41 1.76
CA LEU A 22 -3.90 3.98 1.45
C LEU A 22 -3.54 3.71 -0.03
N ILE A 23 -4.09 4.49 -0.96
CA ILE A 23 -3.76 4.39 -2.39
C ILE A 23 -2.29 4.72 -2.63
N PHE A 24 -1.79 5.84 -2.08
CA PHE A 24 -0.38 6.22 -2.21
C PHE A 24 0.56 5.20 -1.57
N ALA A 25 0.22 4.68 -0.39
CA ALA A 25 0.98 3.63 0.27
C ALA A 25 1.04 2.35 -0.57
N GLY A 26 -0.09 1.95 -1.18
CA GLY A 26 -0.15 0.82 -2.11
C GLY A 26 0.73 1.04 -3.34
N PHE A 27 0.70 2.24 -3.93
CA PHE A 27 1.53 2.57 -5.09
C PHE A 27 3.03 2.53 -4.76
N ILE A 28 3.44 3.08 -3.62
CA ILE A 28 4.82 3.00 -3.12
C ILE A 28 5.23 1.54 -2.88
N GLY A 29 4.34 0.73 -2.29
CA GLY A 29 4.57 -0.71 -2.07
C GLY A 29 4.89 -1.45 -3.37
N VAL A 30 4.11 -1.23 -4.42
CA VAL A 30 4.37 -1.82 -5.75
C VAL A 30 5.71 -1.36 -6.31
N LEU A 31 6.03 -0.07 -6.23
CA LEU A 31 7.31 0.46 -6.70
C LEU A 31 8.51 -0.17 -5.98
N LEU A 32 8.41 -0.35 -4.66
CA LEU A 32 9.46 -1.00 -3.86
C LEU A 32 9.66 -2.46 -4.28
N VAL A 33 8.57 -3.20 -4.56
CA VAL A 33 8.65 -4.57 -5.08
C VAL A 33 9.38 -4.60 -6.41
N VAL A 34 9.00 -3.73 -7.36
CA VAL A 34 9.63 -3.66 -8.70
C VAL A 34 11.11 -3.34 -8.60
N VAL A 35 11.48 -2.31 -7.83
CA VAL A 35 12.89 -1.92 -7.63
C VAL A 35 13.68 -3.05 -6.96
N SER A 36 13.08 -3.73 -5.98
CA SER A 36 13.73 -4.85 -5.30
C SER A 36 13.95 -6.04 -6.24
N MET A 37 12.97 -6.36 -7.09
CA MET A 37 13.11 -7.41 -8.12
C MET A 37 14.15 -7.05 -9.18
N GLN A 38 14.22 -5.80 -9.63
CA GLN A 38 15.26 -5.34 -10.55
C GLN A 38 16.66 -5.48 -9.95
N ARG A 39 16.83 -5.13 -8.66
CA ARG A 39 18.10 -5.33 -7.95
C ARG A 39 18.44 -6.80 -7.75
N ALA A 40 17.45 -7.63 -7.41
CA ALA A 40 17.63 -9.08 -7.31
C ALA A 40 18.09 -9.69 -8.66
N TYR A 41 17.50 -9.24 -9.77
CA TYR A 41 17.90 -9.67 -11.10
C TYR A 41 19.33 -9.25 -11.46
N ALA A 42 19.71 -8.01 -11.13
CA ALA A 42 21.09 -7.53 -11.31
C ALA A 42 22.10 -8.34 -10.48
N ASP A 43 21.82 -8.58 -9.20
CA ASP A 43 22.68 -9.39 -8.32
C ASP A 43 22.84 -10.82 -8.85
N THR A 44 21.76 -11.42 -9.34
CA THR A 44 21.77 -12.78 -9.92
C THR A 44 22.66 -12.83 -11.16
N ARG A 45 22.63 -11.79 -12.00
CA ARG A 45 23.48 -11.67 -13.19
C ARG A 45 24.95 -11.50 -12.83
N ASP A 46 25.24 -10.84 -11.72
CA ASP A 46 26.59 -10.60 -11.21
C ASP A 46 27.12 -11.77 -10.34
N GLY A 47 26.39 -12.89 -10.24
CA GLY A 47 26.76 -14.05 -9.43
C GLY A 47 26.72 -13.82 -7.92
N ARG A 48 26.07 -12.73 -7.48
CA ARG A 48 25.84 -12.39 -6.07
C ARG A 48 24.53 -12.98 -5.59
N SER A 49 24.42 -13.26 -4.29
CA SER A 49 23.20 -13.82 -3.71
C SER A 49 22.05 -12.78 -3.70
N PRO A 50 20.95 -13.02 -4.44
CA PRO A 50 19.83 -12.08 -4.53
C PRO A 50 18.82 -12.24 -3.37
N VAL A 51 19.07 -13.16 -2.44
CA VAL A 51 18.11 -13.61 -1.42
C VAL A 51 17.56 -12.44 -0.59
N ARG A 52 18.40 -11.47 -0.23
CA ARG A 52 17.98 -10.30 0.56
C ARG A 52 16.96 -9.44 -0.17
N HIS A 53 17.11 -9.31 -1.49
CA HIS A 53 16.20 -8.52 -2.33
C HIS A 53 14.89 -9.26 -2.60
N TYR A 54 14.91 -10.59 -2.71
CA TYR A 54 13.68 -11.38 -2.79
C TYR A 54 12.87 -11.34 -1.49
N ILE A 55 13.52 -11.40 -0.33
CA ILE A 55 12.84 -11.25 0.97
C ILE A 55 12.20 -9.87 1.09
N ALA A 56 12.93 -8.80 0.72
CA ALA A 56 12.40 -7.44 0.73
C ALA A 56 11.21 -7.28 -0.23
N ALA A 57 11.28 -7.85 -1.44
CA ALA A 57 10.18 -7.86 -2.39
C ALA A 57 8.97 -8.64 -1.85
N GLY A 58 9.19 -9.77 -1.19
CA GLY A 58 8.14 -10.59 -0.59
C GLY A 58 7.39 -9.85 0.52
N ILE A 59 8.11 -9.19 1.44
CA ILE A 59 7.52 -8.41 2.53
C ILE A 59 6.73 -7.22 1.98
N ALA A 60 7.32 -6.45 1.06
CA ALA A 60 6.66 -5.31 0.43
C ALA A 60 5.40 -5.74 -0.35
N GLY A 61 5.47 -6.88 -1.06
CA GLY A 61 4.33 -7.48 -1.73
C GLY A 61 3.22 -7.86 -0.76
N ALA A 62 3.55 -8.51 0.36
CA ALA A 62 2.58 -8.90 1.38
C ALA A 62 1.87 -7.68 2.00
N ILE A 63 2.60 -6.61 2.33
CA ILE A 63 2.02 -5.36 2.85
C ILE A 63 1.04 -4.76 1.83
N THR A 64 1.43 -4.75 0.55
CA THR A 64 0.58 -4.21 -0.53
C THR A 64 -0.72 -5.00 -0.66
N VAL A 65 -0.65 -6.33 -0.65
CA VAL A 65 -1.83 -7.21 -0.72
C VAL A 65 -2.74 -7.01 0.48
N LEU A 66 -2.19 -6.94 1.70
CA LEU A 66 -2.97 -6.66 2.90
C LEU A 66 -3.67 -5.30 2.83
N GLY A 67 -2.98 -4.26 2.34
CA GLY A 67 -3.57 -2.93 2.12
C GLY A 67 -4.75 -2.96 1.15
N VAL A 68 -4.64 -3.71 0.04
CA VAL A 68 -5.73 -3.88 -0.93
C VAL A 68 -6.92 -4.61 -0.30
N ILE A 69 -6.68 -5.67 0.47
CA ILE A 69 -7.75 -6.42 1.16
C ILE A 69 -8.49 -5.51 2.14
N VAL A 70 -7.77 -4.73 2.96
CA VAL A 70 -8.39 -3.78 3.90
C VAL A 70 -9.19 -2.71 3.16
N GLY A 71 -8.67 -2.20 2.04
CA GLY A 71 -9.38 -1.23 1.20
C GLY A 71 -10.67 -1.80 0.61
N LEU A 72 -10.64 -3.04 0.09
CA LEU A 72 -11.82 -3.73 -0.43
C LEU A 72 -12.86 -3.99 0.66
N ILE A 73 -12.43 -4.47 1.84
CA ILE A 73 -13.33 -4.70 2.98
C ILE A 73 -13.96 -3.39 3.46
N SER A 74 -13.19 -2.31 3.59
CA SER A 74 -13.74 -1.00 3.96
C SER A 74 -14.80 -0.52 2.96
N ASN A 75 -14.58 -0.75 1.66
CA ASN A 75 -15.55 -0.37 0.63
C ASN A 75 -16.82 -1.23 0.68
N LEU A 76 -16.71 -2.53 1.04
CA LEU A 76 -17.85 -3.43 1.18
C LEU A 76 -18.66 -3.22 2.48
N VAL A 77 -18.03 -2.73 3.53
CA VAL A 77 -18.68 -2.50 4.83
C VAL A 77 -19.32 -1.12 4.92
N VAL A 78 -18.74 -0.12 4.25
CA VAL A 78 -19.22 1.27 4.25
C VAL A 78 -20.10 1.58 3.02
N GLY A 79 -20.00 0.78 1.95
CA GLY A 79 -20.80 0.89 0.73
C GLY A 79 -22.19 0.27 0.80
#